data_AF-A0A4U2Q212-F1
#
_entry.id   AF-A0A4U2Q212-F1
#
_cell.length_a   1.000
_cell.length_b   1.000
_cell.length_c   1.000
_cell.angle_alpha   90.00
_cell.angle_beta   90.00
_cell.angle_gamma   90.00
#
_symmetry.space_group_name_H-M   'P 1'
#
loop_
_entity.id
_entity.type
_entity.pdbx_description
1 polymer ?
#
loop_
_entity_poly.entity_id
_entity_poly.type
_entity_poly.pdbx_seq_one_letter_code
_entity_poly.pdbx_strand_id
1 'polypeptide(L)' 'MKALIAVLCIALLIAIKDLPGLYRKHRFKDMVVYIVMLAFGAWFSTIAAQAKETSSPLILIEMIYKPVNNLFSHLFNL' A
#
# COMPACT_ATOMS: atom_id res chain seq x y z
N MET A 1 -15.10 -4.90 -1.40
CA MET A 1 -15.35 -4.04 -2.59
C MET A 1 -15.64 -2.57 -2.26
N LYS A 2 -16.57 -2.24 -1.34
CA LYS A 2 -16.93 -0.83 -1.04
C LYS A 2 -15.74 0.06 -0.65
N ALA A 3 -14.81 -0.46 0.16
CA ALA A 3 -13.63 0.29 0.59
C ALA A 3 -12.60 0.52 -0.53
N LEU A 4 -12.44 -0.43 -1.46
CA LEU A 4 -11.60 -0.27 -2.66
C LEU A 4 -12.10 0.88 -3.55
N ILE A 5 -13.41 0.92 -3.78
CA ILE A 5 -14.05 2.00 -4.55
C ILE A 5 -13.82 3.35 -3.86
N ALA A 6 -13.98 3.42 -2.54
CA ALA A 6 -13.74 4.64 -1.78
C ALA A 6 -12.28 5.11 -1.88
N VAL A 7 -11.31 4.20 -1.73
CA VAL A 7 -9.87 4.52 -1.87
C VAL A 7 -9.56 5.04 -3.27
N LEU A 8 -10.09 4.40 -4.32
CA LEU A 8 -9.88 4.85 -5.69
C LEU A 8 -10.52 6.21 -5.96
N CYS A 9 -11.75 6.46 -5.48
CA CYS A 9 -12.41 7.75 -5.62
C CYS A 9 -11.61 8.87 -4.95
N ILE A 10 -11.10 8.64 -3.73
CA ILE A 10 -10.28 9.63 -3.01
C ILE A 10 -8.97 9.90 -3.75
N ALA A 11 -8.28 8.85 -4.21
CA ALA A 11 -7.06 8.99 -5.00
C ALA A 11 -7.32 9.79 -6.30
N LEU A 12 -8.45 9.59 -6.96
CA LEU A 12 -8.84 10.32 -8.16
C LEU A 12 -9.12 11.80 -7.88
N LEU A 13 -9.81 12.12 -6.79
CA LEU A 13 -10.05 13.50 -6.37
C LEU A 13 -8.74 14.24 -6.07
N ILE A 14 -7.82 13.58 -5.37
CA ILE A 14 -6.48 14.09 -5.07
C ILE A 14 -5.68 14.30 -6.36
N ALA A 15 -5.74 13.34 -7.30
CA ALA A 15 -5.10 13.49 -8.61
C ALA A 15 -5.67 14.68 -9.40
N ILE A 16 -7.00 14.82 -9.51
CA ILE A 16 -7.64 15.91 -10.26
C ILE A 16 -7.31 17.28 -9.68
N LYS A 17 -7.19 17.40 -8.35
CA LYS A 17 -6.85 18.66 -7.69
C LYS A 17 -5.39 19.06 -7.93
N ASP A 18 -4.46 18.13 -7.81
CA ASP A 18 -3.02 18.45 -7.73
C ASP A 18 -2.26 18.25 -9.05
N LEU A 19 -2.66 17.31 -9.92
CA LEU A 19 -2.03 17.13 -11.25
C LEU A 19 -2.07 18.38 -12.15
N PRO A 20 -3.18 19.12 -12.30
CA PRO A 20 -3.22 20.23 -13.25
C PRO A 20 -2.27 21.36 -12.85
N GLY A 21 -2.05 21.55 -11.54
CA GLY A 21 -1.09 22.52 -11.02
C GLY A 21 0.36 22.13 -11.33
N LEU A 22 0.70 20.84 -11.27
CA LEU A 22 2.03 20.31 -11.60
C LEU A 22 2.28 20.27 -13.10
N TYR A 23 1.27 19.89 -13.90
CA TYR A 23 1.33 19.86 -15.35
C TYR A 23 1.58 21.27 -15.93
N ARG A 24 0.85 22.28 -15.43
CA ARG A 24 0.99 23.68 -15.89
C ARG A 24 2.38 24.27 -15.61
N LYS A 25 3.12 23.74 -14.64
CA LYS A 25 4.48 24.19 -14.28
C LYS A 25 5.59 23.43 -15.05
N HIS A 26 5.24 22.56 -16.01
CA HIS A 26 6.18 21.72 -16.78
C HIS A 26 7.11 20.84 -15.92
N ARG A 27 6.76 20.59 -14.65
CA ARG A 27 7.57 19.79 -13.73
C ARG A 27 7.25 18.30 -13.85
N PHE A 28 7.63 17.72 -14.99
CA PHE A 28 7.37 16.31 -15.28
C PHE A 28 7.99 15.34 -14.25
N LYS A 29 9.19 15.65 -13.74
CA LYS A 29 9.85 14.82 -12.71
C LYS A 29 9.03 14.78 -11.42
N ASP A 30 8.57 15.95 -10.95
CA ASP A 30 7.76 16.07 -9.74
C ASP A 30 6.41 15.35 -9.91
N MET A 31 5.84 15.38 -11.12
CA MET A 31 4.58 14.70 -11.46
C MET A 31 4.70 13.18 -11.40
N VAL A 32 5.81 12.63 -11.90
CA VAL A 32 6.07 11.18 -11.81
C VAL A 32 6.22 10.75 -10.36
N VAL A 33 7.01 11.47 -9.56
CA VAL A 33 7.19 11.16 -8.13
C VAL A 33 5.85 11.23 -7.40
N TYR A 34 5.04 12.26 -7.68
CA TYR A 34 3.72 12.43 -7.10
C TYR A 34 2.78 11.25 -7.42
N ILE A 35 2.68 10.86 -8.69
CA ILE A 35 1.83 9.74 -9.11
C ILE A 35 2.29 8.43 -8.47
N VAL A 36 3.61 8.20 -8.40
CA VAL A 36 4.19 7.01 -7.76
C VAL A 36 3.84 6.98 -6.27
N MET A 37 4.02 8.10 -5.55
CA MET A 37 3.63 8.20 -4.14
C MET A 37 2.13 7.98 -3.94
N LEU A 38 1.29 8.56 -4.80
CA LEU A 38 -0.17 8.41 -4.74
C LEU A 38 -0.59 6.95 -4.99
N ALA A 39 0.04 6.28 -5.95
CA ALA A 39 -0.17 4.86 -6.22
C ALA A 39 0.23 3.98 -5.02
N PHE A 40 1.39 4.23 -4.41
CA PHE A 40 1.81 3.52 -3.20
C PHE A 40 0.85 3.78 -2.03
N GLY A 41 0.44 5.03 -1.80
CA GLY A 41 -0.53 5.37 -0.77
C GLY A 41 -1.89 4.69 -0.97
N ALA A 42 -2.37 4.65 -2.21
CA ALA A 42 -3.59 3.91 -2.56
C ALA A 42 -3.40 2.40 -2.33
N TRP A 43 -2.26 1.82 -2.73
CA TRP A 43 -1.95 0.40 -2.54
C TRP A 43 -1.91 0.00 -1.06
N PHE A 44 -1.25 0.78 -0.20
CA PHE A 44 -1.26 0.52 1.24
C PHE A 44 -2.66 0.67 1.83
N SER A 45 -3.43 1.65 1.37
CA SER A 45 -4.81 1.87 1.81
C SER A 45 -5.73 0.71 1.41
N THR A 46 -5.54 0.10 0.24
CA THR A 46 -6.33 -1.08 -0.17
C THR A 46 -5.97 -2.32 0.62
N ILE A 47 -4.69 -2.52 0.96
CA ILE A 47 -4.26 -3.60 1.87
C ILE A 47 -4.89 -3.39 3.25
N ALA A 48 -4.78 -2.20 3.83
CA ALA A 48 -5.33 -1.87 5.14
C ALA A 48 -6.86 -1.99 5.19
N ALA A 49 -7.55 -1.54 4.13
CA ALA A 49 -9.01 -1.62 4.03
C ALA A 49 -9.51 -3.08 3.92
N GLN A 50 -8.73 -3.96 3.32
CA GLN A 50 -9.04 -5.40 3.21
C GLN A 50 -8.58 -6.18 4.45
N ALA A 51 -7.61 -5.67 5.21
CA ALA A 51 -7.22 -6.21 6.51
C ALA A 51 -8.38 -6.17 7.54
N LYS A 52 -9.49 -5.49 7.26
CA LYS A 52 -10.67 -5.54 8.14
C LYS A 52 -11.36 -6.91 8.18
N GLU A 53 -11.01 -7.84 7.30
CA GLU A 53 -11.46 -9.24 7.38
C GLU A 53 -10.40 -10.22 7.94
N THR A 54 -9.27 -9.74 8.49
CA THR A 54 -8.32 -10.67 9.12
C THR A 54 -8.87 -11.19 10.44
N SER A 55 -9.41 -12.41 10.37
CA SER A 55 -8.98 -13.55 11.18
C SER A 55 -7.81 -13.21 12.12
N SER A 56 -8.07 -13.37 13.42
CA SER A 56 -7.21 -13.20 14.61
C SER A 56 -5.83 -12.52 14.42
N PRO A 57 -5.47 -11.50 15.23
CA PRO A 57 -4.13 -10.87 15.28
C PRO A 57 -2.94 -11.85 15.30
N LEU A 58 -3.18 -13.11 15.67
CA LEU A 58 -2.26 -14.23 15.53
C LEU A 58 -1.66 -14.39 14.13
N ILE A 59 -2.41 -14.14 13.05
CA ILE A 59 -1.91 -14.37 11.67
C ILE A 59 -0.77 -13.41 11.32
N LEU A 60 -0.84 -12.17 11.79
CA LEU A 60 0.22 -11.19 11.55
C LEU A 60 1.51 -11.60 12.27
N ILE A 61 1.37 -12.07 13.51
CA ILE A 61 2.48 -12.60 14.30
C ILE A 61 3.03 -13.86 13.61
N GLU A 62 2.18 -14.78 13.19
CA GLU A 62 2.56 -16.02 12.50
C GLU A 62 3.27 -15.75 11.16
N MET A 63 2.83 -14.74 10.40
CA MET A 63 3.45 -14.34 9.14
C MET A 63 4.87 -13.81 9.33
N ILE A 64 5.13 -13.10 10.44
CA ILE A 64 6.48 -12.64 10.78
C ILE A 64 7.31 -13.79 11.36
N TYR A 65 6.70 -14.66 12.17
CA TYR A 65 7.40 -15.73 12.86
C TYR A 65 7.78 -16.90 11.94
N LYS A 66 6.95 -17.26 10.96
CA LYS A 66 7.23 -18.35 10.00
C LYS A 66 8.55 -18.22 9.22
N PRO A 67 8.87 -17.08 8.57
CA PRO A 67 10.12 -16.94 7.84
C PRO A 67 11.32 -16.95 8.79
N VAL A 68 11.20 -16.35 9.98
CA VAL A 68 12.24 -16.39 11.01
C VAL A 68 12.45 -17.84 11.47
N ASN A 69 11.38 -18.55 11.82
CA ASN A 69 11.46 -19.96 12.23
C ASN A 69 12.09 -20.83 11.15
N ASN A 70 11.68 -20.71 9.88
CA ASN A 70 12.29 -21.48 8.79
C ASN A 70 13.79 -21.18 8.61
N LEU A 71 14.22 -19.93 8.79
CA LEU A 71 15.64 -19.58 8.76
C LEU A 71 16.39 -20.23 9.93
N PHE A 72 15.83 -20.19 11.14
CA PHE A 72 16.42 -20.82 12.32
C PHE A 72 16.45 -22.35 12.19
N SER A 73 15.38 -22.99 11.74
CA SER A 73 15.32 -24.44 11.48
C SER A 73 16.37 -24.86 10.45
N HIS A 74 16.54 -24.09 9.37
CA HIS A 74 17.55 -24.38 8.35
C HIS A 74 18.99 -24.13 8.84
N LEU A 75 19.21 -23.15 9.72
CA LEU A 75 20.54 -22.88 10.30
C LEU A 75 20.94 -23.87 11.39
N PHE A 76 19.98 -24.29 12.21
CA PHE A 76 20.22 -25.16 13.37
C PHE A 76 19.89 -26.64 13.12
N ASN A 77 19.46 -27.01 11.91
CA ASN A 77 19.21 -28.39 11.47
C ASN A 77 18.34 -29.19 12.49
N LEU A 78 17.29 -28.55 12.99
CA LEU A 78 16.30 -29.12 13.92
C LEU A 78 15.03 -29.57 13.19
#